data_AF-A0A2A2FFE8-F1
#
_entry.id   AF-A0A2A2FFE8-F1
#
_cell.length_a   1.000
_cell.length_b   1.000
_cell.length_c   1.000
_cell.angle_alpha   90.00
_cell.angle_beta   90.00
_cell.angle_gamma   90.00
#
_symmetry.space_group_name_H-M   'P 1'
#
loop_
_entity.id
_entity.type
_entity.pdbx_description
1 polymer ?
#
loop_
_entity_poly.entity_id
_entity_poly.type
_entity_poly.pdbx_seq_one_letter_code
_entity_poly.pdbx_strand_id
1 'polypeptide(L)'
;MVLGLASVAGELTGWLFTLALFVFPGVVAAVLWSPFLIAARFRALFRSLPPAGRLVPSYVGVALALSVPYLAGVLLTVGFVDSAGAAWSNALVETALVGGALTAVAAPAVAVFGLPRLGVDWDPTGYGVSTWVLLVAAGLWYAVVAAVPLFALAVVFGLPGGY
;
A
#
# COMPACT_ATOMS: atom_id res chain seq x y z
N MET A 1 22.02 -33.75 -13.21
CA MET A 1 20.84 -33.01 -13.73
C MET A 1 19.72 -32.88 -12.70
N VAL A 2 19.32 -33.96 -11.99
CA VAL A 2 18.26 -33.92 -10.96
C VAL A 2 18.55 -32.95 -9.80
N LEU A 3 19.81 -32.87 -9.35
CA LEU A 3 20.23 -31.91 -8.30
C LEU A 3 20.13 -30.43 -8.73
N GLY A 4 20.31 -30.13 -10.03
CA GLY A 4 20.18 -28.77 -10.56
C GLY A 4 18.73 -28.34 -10.75
N LEU A 5 17.82 -29.27 -11.04
CA LEU A 5 16.38 -28.97 -11.11
C LEU A 5 15.78 -28.75 -9.71
N ALA A 6 16.21 -29.52 -8.71
CA ALA A 6 15.79 -29.32 -7.33
C ALA A 6 16.28 -27.99 -6.74
N SER A 7 17.51 -27.56 -7.05
CA SER A 7 18.03 -26.27 -6.60
C SER A 7 17.30 -25.10 -7.27
N VAL A 8 17.05 -25.18 -8.57
CA VAL A 8 16.27 -24.17 -9.31
C VAL A 8 14.83 -24.10 -8.81
N ALA A 9 14.19 -25.25 -8.53
CA ALA A 9 12.85 -25.29 -7.96
C ALA A 9 12.79 -24.66 -6.56
N GLY A 10 13.80 -24.91 -5.72
CA GLY A 10 13.93 -24.28 -4.40
C GLY A 10 14.09 -22.76 -4.48
N GLU A 11 14.95 -22.28 -5.39
CA GLU A 11 15.18 -20.85 -5.61
C GLU A 11 13.93 -20.15 -6.17
N LEU A 12 13.29 -20.74 -7.18
CA LEU A 12 12.01 -20.25 -7.71
C LEU A 12 10.93 -20.18 -6.62
N THR A 13 10.86 -21.20 -5.78
CA THR A 13 9.90 -21.23 -4.66
C THR A 13 10.18 -20.08 -3.69
N GLY A 14 11.45 -19.84 -3.34
CA GLY A 14 11.86 -18.70 -2.51
C GLY A 14 11.42 -17.37 -3.10
N TRP A 15 11.71 -17.13 -4.39
CA TRP A 15 11.28 -15.91 -5.08
C TRP A 15 9.76 -15.74 -5.14
N LEU A 16 9.02 -16.82 -5.35
CA LEU A 16 7.55 -16.79 -5.34
C LEU A 16 7.00 -16.42 -3.96
N PHE A 17 7.58 -16.96 -2.88
CA PHE A 17 7.20 -16.58 -1.52
C PHE A 17 7.53 -15.12 -1.23
N THR A 18 8.70 -14.63 -1.66
CA THR A 18 9.07 -13.22 -1.54
C THR A 18 8.04 -12.35 -2.27
N LEU A 19 7.75 -12.65 -3.54
CA LEU A 19 6.75 -11.91 -4.32
C LEU A 19 5.36 -11.96 -3.66
N ALA A 20 4.94 -13.11 -3.15
CA ALA A 20 3.69 -13.25 -2.44
C ALA A 20 3.65 -12.35 -1.20
N LEU A 21 4.72 -12.30 -0.41
CA LEU A 21 4.82 -11.45 0.78
C LEU A 21 4.72 -9.95 0.43
N PHE A 22 5.25 -9.54 -0.72
CA PHE A 22 5.15 -8.15 -1.21
C PHE A 22 3.75 -7.82 -1.75
N VAL A 23 3.14 -8.73 -2.51
CA VAL A 23 1.85 -8.50 -3.17
C VAL A 23 0.67 -8.64 -2.20
N PHE A 24 0.76 -9.59 -1.28
CA PHE A 24 -0.34 -9.97 -0.39
C PHE A 24 -0.92 -8.79 0.42
N PRO A 25 -0.11 -7.94 1.08
CA PRO A 25 -0.64 -6.79 1.82
C PRO A 25 -1.46 -5.85 0.95
N GLY A 26 -1.00 -5.56 -0.27
CA GLY A 26 -1.72 -4.68 -1.19
C GLY A 26 -3.00 -5.31 -1.75
N VAL A 27 -3.02 -6.63 -1.97
CA VAL A 27 -4.24 -7.36 -2.35
C VAL A 27 -5.25 -7.38 -1.21
N VAL A 28 -4.82 -7.64 0.03
CA VAL A 28 -5.69 -7.56 1.21
C VAL A 28 -6.24 -6.15 1.39
N ALA A 29 -5.39 -5.13 1.24
CA ALA A 29 -5.82 -3.74 1.29
C ALA A 29 -6.83 -3.41 0.18
N ALA A 30 -6.63 -3.92 -1.03
CA ALA A 30 -7.62 -3.79 -2.10
C ALA A 30 -8.96 -4.44 -1.70
N VAL A 31 -8.97 -5.68 -1.21
CA VAL A 31 -10.23 -6.32 -0.78
C VAL A 31 -10.94 -5.51 0.30
N LEU A 32 -10.22 -5.03 1.32
CA LEU A 32 -10.79 -4.26 2.43
C LEU A 32 -11.21 -2.83 2.04
N TRP A 33 -10.64 -2.29 0.97
CA TRP A 33 -10.98 -0.97 0.45
C TRP A 33 -12.11 -1.03 -0.58
N SER A 34 -12.42 -2.19 -1.15
CA SER A 34 -13.41 -2.35 -2.22
C SER A 34 -14.79 -1.72 -1.98
N PRO A 35 -15.32 -1.59 -0.73
CA PRO A 35 -16.58 -0.87 -0.49
C PRO A 35 -16.60 0.56 -1.03
N PHE A 36 -15.46 1.26 -1.09
CA PHE A 36 -15.38 2.61 -1.66
C PHE A 36 -15.69 2.65 -3.16
N LEU A 37 -15.58 1.51 -3.87
CA LEU A 37 -15.98 1.39 -5.28
C LEU A 37 -17.49 1.50 -5.50
N ILE A 38 -18.31 1.50 -4.44
CA ILE A 38 -19.74 1.84 -4.56
C ILE A 38 -19.89 3.28 -5.09
N ALA A 39 -19.03 4.20 -4.65
CA ALA A 39 -19.05 5.58 -5.13
C ALA A 39 -18.66 5.66 -6.61
N ALA A 40 -19.53 6.28 -7.41
CA ALA A 40 -19.29 6.45 -8.86
C ALA A 40 -17.97 7.18 -9.17
N ARG A 41 -17.57 8.11 -8.29
CA ARG A 41 -16.38 8.94 -8.43
C ARG A 41 -15.08 8.14 -8.35
N PHE A 42 -14.98 7.19 -7.42
CA PHE A 42 -13.84 6.28 -7.37
C PHE A 42 -13.79 5.35 -8.59
N ARG A 43 -14.95 4.85 -9.04
CA ARG A 43 -14.99 4.07 -10.28
C ARG A 43 -14.59 4.90 -11.51
N ALA A 44 -14.91 6.19 -11.54
CA ALA A 44 -14.48 7.11 -12.59
C ALA A 44 -12.96 7.32 -12.54
N LEU A 45 -12.41 7.63 -11.36
CA LEU A 45 -10.97 7.73 -11.11
C LEU A 45 -10.22 6.52 -11.67
N PHE A 46 -10.55 5.31 -11.22
CA PHE A 46 -9.80 4.13 -11.65
C PHE A 46 -9.99 3.78 -13.13
N ARG A 47 -11.15 4.09 -13.73
CA ARG A 47 -11.33 3.91 -15.18
C ARG A 47 -10.57 4.93 -16.01
N SER A 48 -10.27 6.11 -15.47
CA SER A 48 -9.47 7.13 -16.14
C SER A 48 -7.97 6.78 -16.15
N LEU A 49 -7.53 5.94 -15.20
CA LEU A 49 -6.13 5.54 -15.09
C LEU A 49 -5.77 4.44 -16.09
N PRO A 50 -4.53 4.45 -16.65
CA PRO A 50 -4.02 3.36 -17.47
C PRO A 50 -4.01 2.02 -16.71
N PRO A 51 -4.45 0.90 -17.31
CA PRO A 51 -5.07 0.79 -18.64
C PRO A 51 -6.50 1.34 -18.68
N ALA A 52 -6.72 2.37 -19.50
CA ALA A 52 -7.96 3.15 -19.51
C ALA A 52 -9.20 2.28 -19.78
N GLY A 53 -10.30 2.61 -19.10
CA GLY A 53 -11.57 1.89 -19.14
C GLY A 53 -11.60 0.59 -18.31
N ARG A 54 -10.45 0.07 -17.88
CA ARG A 54 -10.37 -1.19 -17.12
C ARG A 54 -10.26 -0.95 -15.62
N LEU A 55 -11.41 -0.99 -14.94
CA LEU A 55 -11.51 -0.74 -13.51
C LEU A 55 -10.58 -1.62 -12.66
N VAL A 56 -10.68 -2.94 -12.80
CA VAL A 56 -9.99 -3.91 -11.93
C VAL A 56 -8.45 -3.77 -11.96
N PRO A 57 -7.77 -3.80 -13.12
CA PRO A 57 -6.32 -3.71 -13.15
C PRO A 57 -5.81 -2.35 -12.64
N SER A 58 -6.47 -1.23 -12.99
CA SER A 58 -6.08 0.09 -12.48
C SER A 58 -6.30 0.19 -10.97
N TYR A 59 -7.40 -0.37 -10.47
CA TYR A 59 -7.70 -0.42 -9.05
C TYR A 59 -6.67 -1.22 -8.25
N VAL A 60 -6.40 -2.46 -8.67
CA VAL A 60 -5.39 -3.33 -8.03
C VAL A 60 -4.00 -2.72 -8.15
N GLY A 61 -3.65 -2.15 -9.30
CA GLY A 61 -2.37 -1.48 -9.51
C GLY A 61 -2.16 -0.30 -8.56
N VAL A 62 -3.19 0.54 -8.35
CA VAL A 62 -3.12 1.63 -7.37
C VAL A 62 -3.01 1.11 -5.95
N ALA A 63 -3.78 0.08 -5.57
CA ALA A 63 -3.65 -0.53 -4.24
C ALA A 63 -2.22 -1.04 -3.99
N LEU A 64 -1.65 -1.80 -4.94
CA LEU A 64 -0.26 -2.25 -4.85
C LEU A 64 0.73 -1.07 -4.76
N ALA A 65 0.53 -0.03 -5.56
CA ALA A 65 1.38 1.17 -5.52
C ALA A 65 1.32 1.89 -4.16
N LEU A 66 0.14 1.99 -3.55
CA LEU A 66 -0.03 2.59 -2.22
C LEU A 66 0.59 1.75 -1.09
N SER A 67 0.86 0.45 -1.31
CA SER A 67 1.63 -0.38 -0.36
C SER A 67 3.13 -0.10 -0.40
N VAL A 68 3.66 0.49 -1.48
CA VAL A 68 5.11 0.68 -1.66
C VAL A 68 5.79 1.44 -0.51
N PRO A 69 5.24 2.56 0.02
CA PRO A 69 5.88 3.27 1.14
C PRO A 69 6.00 2.39 2.40
N TYR A 70 5.01 1.55 2.68
CA TYR A 70 5.02 0.65 3.84
C TYR A 70 6.04 -0.47 3.66
N LEU A 71 6.08 -1.07 2.47
CA LEU A 71 7.06 -2.11 2.13
C LEU A 71 8.48 -1.55 2.19
N ALA A 72 8.69 -0.34 1.67
CA ALA A 72 9.97 0.36 1.76
C ALA A 72 10.38 0.58 3.22
N GLY A 73 9.48 1.08 4.08
CA GLY A 73 9.80 1.27 5.51
C GLY A 73 10.14 -0.02 6.25
N VAL A 74 9.44 -1.12 5.95
CA VAL A 74 9.77 -2.45 6.50
C VAL A 74 11.16 -2.90 6.04
N LEU A 75 11.48 -2.78 4.75
CA LEU A 75 12.79 -3.14 4.22
C LEU A 75 13.91 -2.26 4.80
N LEU A 76 13.66 -0.97 4.96
CA LEU A 76 14.60 -0.04 5.59
C LEU A 76 14.83 -0.40 7.06
N THR A 77 13.77 -0.80 7.78
CA THR A 77 13.88 -1.27 9.17
C THR A 77 14.79 -2.48 9.25
N VAL A 78 14.50 -3.52 8.45
CA VAL A 78 15.28 -4.77 8.44
C VAL A 78 16.72 -4.54 7.99
N GLY A 79 16.96 -3.64 7.04
CA GLY A 79 18.28 -3.41 6.45
C GLY A 79 19.19 -2.50 7.27
N PHE A 80 18.64 -1.60 8.07
CA PHE A 80 19.42 -0.51 8.70
C PHE A 80 19.22 -0.32 10.20
N VAL A 81 18.18 -0.92 10.80
CA VAL A 81 17.89 -0.73 12.23
C VAL A 81 18.41 -1.94 13.01
N ASP A 82 19.26 -1.69 14.01
CA ASP A 82 19.69 -2.72 14.96
C ASP A 82 18.44 -3.30 15.65
N SER A 83 18.35 -4.63 15.70
CA SER A 83 17.21 -5.28 16.34
C SER A 83 17.23 -5.15 17.85
N ALA A 84 18.22 -4.55 18.50
CA ALA A 84 18.27 -4.43 19.96
C ALA A 84 17.13 -3.58 20.58
N GLY A 85 16.74 -3.94 21.80
CA GLY A 85 15.97 -3.09 22.72
C GLY A 85 14.49 -2.84 22.35
N ALA A 86 14.15 -1.69 21.76
CA ALA A 86 12.79 -1.35 21.28
C ALA A 86 12.81 -0.89 19.79
N ALA A 87 13.94 -1.05 19.11
CA ALA A 87 14.26 -0.28 17.91
C ALA A 87 13.40 -0.69 16.70
N TRP A 88 13.20 -1.98 16.47
CA TRP A 88 12.31 -2.45 15.39
C TRP A 88 10.86 -2.08 15.65
N SER A 89 10.40 -2.14 16.90
CA SER A 89 9.05 -1.68 17.29
C SER A 89 8.84 -0.22 16.89
N ASN A 90 9.75 0.66 17.29
CA ASN A 90 9.68 2.09 16.98
C ASN A 90 9.72 2.37 15.48
N ALA A 91 10.61 1.69 14.73
CA ALA A 91 10.75 1.88 13.29
C ALA A 91 9.51 1.41 12.50
N LEU A 92 8.85 0.34 12.95
CA LEU A 92 7.59 -0.13 12.36
C LEU A 92 6.43 0.84 12.63
N VAL A 93 6.36 1.42 13.83
CA VAL A 93 5.39 2.48 14.15
C VAL A 93 5.64 3.71 13.28
N GLU A 94 6.89 4.15 13.14
CA GLU A 94 7.26 5.27 12.28
C GLU A 94 6.88 5.00 10.81
N THR A 95 7.16 3.79 10.31
CA THR A 95 6.75 3.36 8.97
C THR A 95 5.24 3.47 8.77
N ALA A 96 4.45 3.02 9.75
CA ALA A 96 2.99 3.10 9.68
C ALA A 96 2.50 4.56 9.65
N LEU A 97 3.10 5.45 10.45
CA LEU A 97 2.72 6.86 10.50
C LEU A 97 3.10 7.61 9.22
N VAL A 98 4.33 7.44 8.74
CA VAL A 98 4.82 8.11 7.53
C VAL A 98 4.09 7.58 6.29
N GLY A 99 3.98 6.25 6.15
CA GLY A 99 3.18 5.64 5.07
C GLY A 99 1.73 6.11 5.10
N GLY A 100 1.14 6.16 6.31
CA GLY A 100 -0.20 6.67 6.53
C GLY A 100 -0.39 8.10 6.04
N ALA A 101 0.47 9.01 6.48
CA ALA A 101 0.43 10.42 6.06
C ALA A 101 0.60 10.57 4.54
N LEU A 102 1.52 9.82 3.92
CA LEU A 102 1.70 9.83 2.47
C LEU A 102 0.42 9.36 1.75
N THR A 103 -0.20 8.27 2.19
CA THR A 103 -1.44 7.78 1.56
C THR A 103 -2.65 8.70 1.80
N ALA A 104 -2.75 9.34 2.97
CA ALA A 104 -3.87 10.22 3.31
C ALA A 104 -3.77 11.62 2.71
N VAL A 105 -2.57 12.07 2.33
CA VAL A 105 -2.33 13.44 1.82
C VAL A 105 -1.78 13.43 0.40
N ALA A 106 -0.69 12.71 0.15
CA ALA A 106 -0.03 12.73 -1.15
C ALA A 106 -0.88 12.04 -2.22
N ALA A 107 -1.55 10.93 -1.93
CA ALA A 107 -2.41 10.27 -2.92
C ALA A 107 -3.61 11.14 -3.34
N PRO A 108 -4.36 11.78 -2.41
CA PRO A 108 -5.36 12.78 -2.78
C PRO A 108 -4.79 13.95 -3.58
N ALA A 109 -3.63 14.49 -3.19
CA ALA A 109 -2.98 15.57 -3.92
C ALA A 109 -2.58 15.16 -5.35
N VAL A 110 -2.05 13.96 -5.54
CA VAL A 110 -1.76 13.43 -6.88
C VAL A 110 -3.04 13.25 -7.68
N ALA A 111 -4.12 12.72 -7.08
CA ALA A 111 -5.38 12.53 -7.77
C ALA A 111 -6.04 13.84 -8.20
N VAL A 112 -5.99 14.88 -7.37
CA VAL A 112 -6.64 16.17 -7.62
C VAL A 112 -5.78 17.11 -8.45
N PHE A 113 -4.47 17.14 -8.23
CA PHE A 113 -3.57 18.10 -8.87
C PHE A 113 -2.67 17.46 -9.93
N GLY A 114 -2.17 16.25 -9.68
CA GLY A 114 -1.25 15.57 -10.59
C GLY A 114 -1.96 15.05 -11.83
N LEU A 115 -2.98 14.21 -11.65
CA LEU A 115 -3.69 13.55 -12.75
C LEU A 115 -4.26 14.53 -13.79
N PRO A 116 -4.94 15.63 -13.42
CA PRO A 116 -5.48 16.56 -14.41
C PRO A 116 -4.38 17.25 -15.24
N ARG A 117 -3.22 17.54 -14.63
CA ARG A 117 -2.06 18.10 -15.33
C ARG A 117 -1.43 17.11 -16.32
N LEU A 118 -1.68 15.82 -16.14
CA LEU A 118 -1.29 14.75 -17.05
C LEU A 118 -2.39 14.41 -18.06
N GLY A 119 -3.45 15.22 -18.15
CA GLY A 119 -4.56 15.02 -19.09
C GLY A 119 -5.60 13.98 -18.63
N VAL A 120 -5.51 13.50 -17.38
CA VAL A 120 -6.45 12.54 -16.80
C VAL A 120 -7.46 13.29 -15.95
N ASP A 121 -8.54 13.76 -16.58
CA ASP A 121 -9.67 14.37 -15.88
C ASP A 121 -10.72 13.31 -15.53
N TRP A 122 -10.96 13.12 -14.23
CA TRP A 122 -11.79 12.03 -13.72
C TRP A 122 -12.94 12.47 -12.84
N ASP A 123 -12.90 13.70 -12.31
CA ASP A 123 -13.93 14.22 -11.41
C ASP A 123 -14.84 15.22 -12.11
N PRO A 124 -16.06 14.82 -12.51
CA PRO A 124 -16.98 15.70 -13.23
C PRO A 124 -17.53 16.85 -12.35
N THR A 125 -17.30 16.83 -11.04
CA THR A 125 -17.73 17.93 -10.15
C THR A 125 -16.65 18.98 -9.93
N GLY A 126 -15.52 18.91 -10.64
CA GLY A 126 -14.47 19.93 -10.59
C GLY A 126 -13.65 19.94 -9.29
N TYR A 127 -13.41 18.78 -8.67
CA TYR A 127 -12.45 18.64 -7.56
C TYR A 127 -12.77 19.46 -6.29
N GLY A 128 -14.07 19.68 -6.03
CA GLY A 128 -14.55 20.42 -4.86
C GLY A 128 -14.26 19.73 -3.51
N VAL A 129 -14.70 20.38 -2.43
CA VAL A 129 -14.48 19.90 -1.04
C VAL A 129 -14.97 18.45 -0.83
N SER A 130 -16.09 18.08 -1.45
CA SER A 130 -16.62 16.71 -1.36
C SER A 130 -15.67 15.66 -1.97
N THR A 131 -14.91 16.03 -3.01
CA THR A 131 -13.87 15.16 -3.61
C THR A 131 -12.76 14.92 -2.61
N TRP A 132 -12.27 15.99 -2.00
CA TRP A 132 -11.21 15.93 -1.00
C TRP A 132 -11.61 15.09 0.20
N VAL A 133 -12.80 15.31 0.76
CA VAL A 133 -13.31 14.52 1.89
C VAL A 133 -13.34 13.03 1.53
N LEU A 134 -13.85 12.68 0.35
CA LEU A 134 -13.88 11.27 -0.09
C LEU A 134 -12.47 10.69 -0.25
N LEU A 135 -11.58 11.39 -0.94
CA LEU A 135 -10.20 10.92 -1.19
C LEU A 135 -9.40 10.78 0.11
N VAL A 136 -9.50 11.76 1.01
CA VAL A 136 -8.82 11.73 2.31
C VAL A 136 -9.41 10.62 3.19
N ALA A 137 -10.74 10.47 3.25
CA ALA A 137 -11.36 9.38 4.01
C ALA A 137 -10.93 8.00 3.48
N ALA A 138 -10.87 7.84 2.16
CA ALA A 138 -10.37 6.63 1.53
C ALA A 138 -8.88 6.38 1.78
N GLY A 139 -8.06 7.44 1.73
CA GLY A 139 -6.63 7.36 2.02
C GLY A 139 -6.36 7.01 3.49
N LEU A 140 -7.11 7.59 4.42
CA LEU A 140 -7.06 7.25 5.84
C LEU A 140 -7.51 5.81 6.10
N TRP A 141 -8.58 5.35 5.45
CA TRP A 141 -8.99 3.95 5.56
C TRP A 141 -7.91 2.99 5.07
N TYR A 142 -7.31 3.29 3.92
CA TYR A 142 -6.17 2.54 3.40
C TYR A 142 -5.01 2.52 4.40
N ALA A 143 -4.67 3.69 4.95
CA ALA A 143 -3.62 3.84 5.95
C ALA A 143 -3.87 2.96 7.19
N VAL A 144 -5.10 2.95 7.71
CA VAL A 144 -5.47 2.09 8.84
C VAL A 144 -5.26 0.63 8.48
N VAL A 145 -5.77 0.17 7.34
CA VAL A 145 -5.64 -1.23 6.90
C VAL A 145 -4.17 -1.64 6.78
N ALA A 146 -3.31 -0.77 6.22
CA ALA A 146 -1.88 -1.03 6.09
C ALA A 146 -1.12 -0.94 7.43
N ALA A 147 -1.56 -0.07 8.35
CA ALA A 147 -0.93 0.14 9.63
C ALA A 147 -1.20 -0.98 10.64
N VAL A 148 -2.40 -1.60 10.65
CA VAL A 148 -2.76 -2.68 11.60
C VAL A 148 -1.69 -3.78 11.70
N PRO A 149 -1.23 -4.41 10.59
CA PRO A 149 -0.21 -5.45 10.70
C PRO A 149 1.14 -4.90 11.20
N LEU A 150 1.52 -3.68 10.85
CA LEU A 150 2.76 -3.05 11.33
C LEU A 150 2.71 -2.78 12.84
N PHE A 151 1.59 -2.28 13.35
CA PHE A 151 1.39 -2.09 14.78
C PHE A 151 1.36 -3.43 15.51
N ALA A 152 0.72 -4.46 14.95
CA ALA A 152 0.73 -5.80 15.55
C ALA A 152 2.16 -6.35 15.67
N LEU A 153 2.97 -6.22 14.61
CA LEU A 153 4.40 -6.59 14.64
C LEU A 153 5.18 -5.73 15.64
N ALA A 154 4.95 -4.41 15.65
CA ALA A 154 5.61 -3.50 16.57
C ALA A 154 5.35 -3.87 18.03
N VAL A 155 4.12 -4.26 18.37
CA VAL A 155 3.79 -4.75 19.72
C VAL A 155 4.60 -6.00 20.04
N VAL A 156 4.63 -7.00 19.14
CA VAL A 156 5.41 -8.24 19.35
C VAL A 156 6.89 -7.93 19.59
N PHE A 157 7.49 -7.08 18.75
CA PHE A 157 8.89 -6.69 18.86
C PHE A 157 9.17 -5.78 20.08
N GLY A 158 8.17 -5.11 20.63
CA GLY A 158 8.30 -4.27 21.82
C GLY A 158 8.16 -5.03 23.15
N LEU A 159 7.71 -6.28 23.14
CA LEU A 159 7.58 -7.09 24.35
C LEU A 159 8.95 -7.61 24.84
N PRO A 160 9.09 -7.93 26.14
CA PRO A 160 10.30 -8.58 26.66
C PRO A 160 10.58 -9.89 25.92
N GLY A 161 11.76 -10.00 25.30
CA GLY A 161 12.12 -11.14 24.44
C GLY A 161 11.65 -11.01 22.98
N GLY A 162 11.16 -9.83 22.58
CA GLY A 162 10.79 -9.48 21.21
C GLY A 162 11.93 -9.57 20.20
N TYR A 163 13.18 -9.68 20.67
CA TYR A 163 14.39 -10.14 19.96
C TYR A 163 15.50 -10.43 20.96
#